data_AF-A0A947ZRC1-F1
#
_entry.id   AF-A0A947ZRC1-F1
#
_cell.length_a   1.000
_cell.length_b   1.000
_cell.length_c   1.000
_cell.angle_alpha   90.00
_cell.angle_beta   90.00
_cell.angle_gamma   90.00
#
_symmetry.space_group_name_H-M   'P 1'
#
loop_
_entity.id
_entity.type
_entity.pdbx_description
1 polymer ?
#
loop_
_entity_poly.entity_id
_entity_poly.type
_entity_poly.pdbx_seq_one_letter_code
_entity_poly.pdbx_strand_id
1 'polypeptide(L)'
;MEIDQRLWGEYKKIRNKIRATQLDESIYVIWNYLNYLMNGESGFVDIEVSKEFLMKDYIQRRRTLNEWELQSLLREVIIHSQEKTYKPKSFRKMRYFSDSINMLKEFSNTVAKTYISSENAEKGILIEFHRLAHQQFSWQTKIANGIYLTRYAKIFKNNEVKEIVKNKIGMDIDKFYFIVMIIYGYFIGKKIAIDYPPRIEVENVAQNDLEKVFKFLCISIEEMREITNRMHKVNQDFGYTLNQNEVFPLIKMDYFGKKSLVCPNTRTLFWRITDGLYYELCRENNFDRAFGNSFQEYIGEIIKKVCEKTDFFEEVNYGSRHNNKQSIDWLLEDDNSLIFIECKTKRMRNESKTNLTNTTCLEEDIDKMADFIIQTYKQIKDYKDNLYSHCKYKSCKKIYPLIVTLEEWYVFGMIYTKVEEKVKQKLQDNNLPESFLGDFPFTVCSVDTFEGFIQLIENAGIEKVMSKKTTMPEKEYDLMVVLKNNFNEEMKKTKFLFEEDFEKILPKKYY
;
A
#
# COMPACT_ATOMS: atom_id res chain seq x y z
N MET A 1 -12.02 12.62 19.10
CA MET A 1 -11.01 13.68 19.03
C MET A 1 -10.12 13.63 20.26
N GLU A 2 -8.84 13.35 20.06
CA GLU A 2 -7.79 13.41 21.08
C GLU A 2 -7.02 14.72 20.90
N ILE A 3 -6.87 15.55 21.95
CA ILE A 3 -6.19 16.87 21.84
C ILE A 3 -5.11 17.00 22.91
N ASP A 4 -3.88 17.27 22.47
CA ASP A 4 -2.83 17.83 23.31
C ASP A 4 -3.01 19.35 23.45
N GLN A 5 -3.17 19.81 24.69
CA GLN A 5 -3.40 21.23 25.01
C GLN A 5 -2.24 22.13 24.56
N ARG A 6 -1.01 21.60 24.48
CA ARG A 6 0.17 22.36 24.00
C ARG A 6 0.04 22.78 22.54
N LEU A 7 -0.70 22.01 21.75
CA LEU A 7 -0.88 22.24 20.31
C LEU A 7 -2.18 22.99 19.98
N TRP A 8 -3.13 23.05 20.92
CA TRP A 8 -4.47 23.56 20.66
C TRP A 8 -4.50 24.99 20.14
N GLY A 9 -3.65 25.87 20.67
CA GLY A 9 -3.59 27.28 20.26
C GLY A 9 -3.30 27.45 18.76
N GLU A 10 -2.32 26.71 18.24
CA GLU A 10 -1.96 26.73 16.82
C GLU A 10 -3.00 26.02 15.96
N TYR A 11 -3.47 24.84 16.39
CA TYR A 11 -4.50 24.10 15.66
C TYR A 11 -5.82 24.88 15.53
N LYS A 12 -6.20 25.63 16.58
CA LYS A 12 -7.41 26.48 16.56
C LYS A 12 -7.39 27.49 15.41
N LYS A 13 -6.21 28.00 15.02
CA LYS A 13 -6.06 28.92 13.87
C LYS A 13 -6.41 28.22 12.56
N ILE A 14 -5.94 26.99 12.36
CA ILE A 14 -6.27 26.15 11.19
C ILE A 14 -7.78 25.90 11.15
N ARG A 15 -8.34 25.38 12.24
CA ARG A 15 -9.77 25.11 12.37
C ARG A 15 -10.62 26.33 11.99
N ASN A 16 -10.30 27.50 12.56
CA ASN A 16 -11.07 28.72 12.31
C ASN A 16 -10.94 29.20 10.86
N LYS A 17 -9.76 29.04 10.23
CA LYS A 17 -9.57 29.36 8.82
C LYS A 17 -10.44 28.47 7.93
N ILE A 18 -10.39 27.15 8.14
CA ILE A 18 -11.16 26.18 7.34
C ILE A 18 -12.67 26.34 7.55
N ARG A 19 -13.10 26.69 8.77
CA ARG A 19 -14.52 26.99 9.06
C ARG A 19 -15.10 28.14 8.23
N ALA A 20 -14.26 29.02 7.68
CA ALA A 20 -14.70 30.11 6.84
C ALA A 20 -14.97 29.68 5.37
N THR A 21 -14.71 28.44 5.00
CA THR A 21 -14.91 27.94 3.63
C THR A 21 -16.22 27.18 3.45
N GLN A 22 -16.64 27.02 2.20
CA GLN A 22 -17.75 26.15 1.80
C GLN A 22 -17.25 24.75 1.49
N LEU A 23 -17.98 23.73 1.96
CA LEU A 23 -17.58 22.33 1.86
C LEU A 23 -17.43 21.85 0.41
N ASP A 24 -18.47 22.02 -0.41
CA ASP A 24 -18.54 21.57 -1.80
C ASP A 24 -17.44 22.21 -2.68
N GLU A 25 -17.27 23.53 -2.56
CA GLU A 25 -16.19 24.27 -3.23
C GLU A 25 -14.81 23.79 -2.77
N SER A 26 -14.62 23.57 -1.47
CA SER A 26 -13.32 23.14 -0.93
C SER A 26 -12.95 21.75 -1.45
N ILE A 27 -13.91 20.81 -1.46
CA ILE A 27 -13.72 19.46 -2.02
C ILE A 27 -13.42 19.55 -3.52
N TYR A 28 -14.14 20.40 -4.26
CA TYR A 28 -13.90 20.63 -5.69
C TYR A 28 -12.47 21.09 -6.00
N VAL A 29 -11.96 22.07 -5.23
CA VAL A 29 -10.60 22.59 -5.44
C VAL A 29 -9.57 21.50 -5.11
N ILE A 30 -9.72 20.80 -3.98
CA ILE A 30 -8.79 19.73 -3.58
C ILE A 30 -8.75 18.61 -4.63
N TRP A 31 -9.91 18.18 -5.13
CA TRP A 31 -10.00 17.17 -6.17
C TRP A 31 -9.27 17.59 -7.44
N ASN A 32 -9.39 18.85 -7.88
CA ASN A 32 -8.68 19.35 -9.06
C ASN A 32 -7.15 19.30 -8.88
N TYR A 33 -6.64 19.68 -7.70
CA TYR A 33 -5.21 19.55 -7.40
C TYR A 33 -4.75 18.10 -7.36
N LEU A 34 -5.52 17.20 -6.73
CA LEU A 34 -5.22 15.77 -6.72
C LEU A 34 -5.21 15.19 -8.13
N ASN A 35 -6.23 15.48 -8.94
CA ASN A 35 -6.33 15.01 -10.32
C ASN A 35 -5.15 15.52 -11.17
N TYR A 36 -4.75 16.79 -11.01
CA TYR A 36 -3.60 17.34 -11.72
C TYR A 36 -2.27 16.68 -11.31
N LEU A 37 -2.07 16.41 -10.01
CA LEU A 37 -0.88 15.72 -9.53
C LEU A 37 -0.82 14.27 -10.04
N MET A 38 -1.97 13.61 -10.21
CA MET A 38 -2.05 12.23 -10.65
C MET A 38 -1.93 12.06 -12.16
N ASN A 39 -2.71 12.84 -12.92
CA ASN A 39 -2.93 12.62 -14.35
C ASN A 39 -2.26 13.68 -15.23
N GLY A 40 -1.77 14.77 -14.65
CA GLY A 40 -1.19 15.89 -15.40
C GLY A 40 -2.22 16.73 -16.17
N GLU A 41 -3.50 16.37 -16.12
CA GLU A 41 -4.59 17.10 -16.76
C GLU A 41 -5.11 18.22 -15.85
N SER A 42 -5.14 19.45 -16.37
CA SER A 42 -5.59 20.63 -15.63
C SER A 42 -7.10 20.85 -15.80
N GLY A 43 -7.86 20.57 -14.74
CA GLY A 43 -9.29 20.93 -14.62
C GLY A 43 -9.53 22.34 -14.06
N PHE A 44 -8.49 23.16 -13.94
CA PHE A 44 -8.54 24.48 -13.27
C PHE A 44 -9.20 25.57 -14.14
N VAL A 45 -10.48 25.43 -14.44
CA VAL A 45 -11.24 26.41 -15.25
C VAL A 45 -11.51 27.69 -14.46
N ASP A 46 -11.85 27.53 -13.19
CA ASP A 46 -12.38 28.57 -12.29
C ASP A 46 -11.63 28.57 -10.93
N ILE A 47 -10.37 28.14 -10.97
CA ILE A 47 -9.44 28.06 -9.83
C ILE A 47 -8.17 28.84 -10.20
N GLU A 48 -7.78 29.79 -9.36
CA GLU A 48 -6.52 30.50 -9.54
C GLU A 48 -5.34 29.56 -9.22
N VAL A 49 -4.47 29.37 -10.21
CA VAL A 49 -3.25 28.56 -10.08
C VAL A 49 -2.06 29.32 -10.64
N SER A 50 -0.91 29.22 -9.97
CA SER A 50 0.33 29.81 -10.46
C SER A 50 0.75 29.18 -11.79
N LYS A 51 1.08 30.03 -12.77
CA LYS A 51 1.68 29.58 -14.05
C LYS A 51 2.93 28.73 -13.83
N GLU A 52 3.76 29.10 -12.85
CA GLU A 52 4.96 28.34 -12.50
C GLU A 52 4.61 26.90 -12.07
N PHE A 53 3.56 26.72 -11.27
CA PHE A 53 3.13 25.38 -10.86
C PHE A 53 2.61 24.55 -12.05
N LEU A 54 1.95 25.19 -13.02
CA LEU A 54 1.49 24.52 -14.23
C LEU A 54 2.64 24.13 -15.17
N MET A 55 3.74 24.89 -15.17
CA MET A 55 4.92 24.63 -16.01
C MET A 55 5.88 23.57 -15.43
N LYS A 56 5.77 23.25 -14.14
CA LYS A 56 6.62 22.24 -13.49
C LYS A 56 6.39 20.85 -14.06
N ASP A 57 7.46 20.07 -14.21
CA ASP A 57 7.35 18.65 -14.53
C ASP A 57 6.70 17.86 -13.38
N TYR A 58 6.39 16.59 -13.62
CA TYR A 58 5.75 15.72 -12.64
C TYR A 58 6.46 15.67 -11.28
N ILE A 59 7.79 15.58 -11.29
CA ILE A 59 8.61 15.48 -10.07
C ILE A 59 8.61 16.83 -9.35
N GLN A 60 8.81 17.93 -10.09
CA GLN A 60 8.85 19.29 -9.56
C GLN A 60 7.51 19.72 -8.94
N ARG A 61 6.37 19.31 -9.54
CA ARG A 61 5.04 19.59 -9.00
C ARG A 61 4.86 18.98 -7.61
N ARG A 62 5.20 17.69 -7.47
CA ARG A 62 5.13 16.98 -6.19
C ARG A 62 6.05 17.56 -5.13
N ARG A 63 7.24 18.03 -5.49
CA ARG A 63 8.10 18.77 -4.55
C ARG A 63 7.47 20.05 -3.98
N THR A 64 6.50 20.64 -4.68
CA THR A 64 5.83 21.88 -4.24
C THR A 64 4.61 21.57 -3.37
N LEU A 65 3.79 20.61 -3.80
CA LEU A 65 2.54 20.22 -3.15
C LEU A 65 2.37 18.71 -3.30
N ASN A 66 2.15 18.03 -2.18
CA ASN A 66 2.04 16.57 -2.16
C ASN A 66 0.61 16.11 -1.90
N GLU A 67 0.28 14.91 -2.39
CA GLU A 67 -1.06 14.33 -2.27
C GLU A 67 -1.47 14.07 -0.81
N TRP A 68 -0.54 13.67 0.07
CA TRP A 68 -0.84 13.46 1.50
C TRP A 68 -1.14 14.76 2.25
N GLU A 69 -0.60 15.90 1.78
CA GLU A 69 -0.91 17.23 2.32
C GLU A 69 -2.34 17.63 1.94
N LEU A 70 -2.74 17.33 0.70
CA LEU A 70 -4.11 17.51 0.21
C LEU A 70 -5.10 16.59 0.94
N GLN A 71 -4.70 15.36 1.27
CA GLN A 71 -5.51 14.47 2.11
C GLN A 71 -5.67 15.01 3.53
N SER A 72 -4.62 15.56 4.12
CA SER A 72 -4.71 16.21 5.43
C SER A 72 -5.66 17.41 5.36
N LEU A 73 -5.57 18.25 4.32
CA LEU A 73 -6.50 19.36 4.12
C LEU A 73 -7.95 18.87 3.91
N LEU A 74 -8.16 17.83 3.11
CA LEU A 74 -9.48 17.23 2.89
C LEU A 74 -10.12 16.77 4.19
N ARG A 75 -9.36 16.10 5.07
CA ARG A 75 -9.81 15.68 6.39
C ARG A 75 -10.29 16.88 7.20
N GLU A 76 -9.50 17.96 7.26
CA GLU A 76 -9.87 19.15 8.01
C GLU A 76 -11.08 19.89 7.39
N VAL A 77 -11.21 19.90 6.05
CA VAL A 77 -12.36 20.44 5.33
C VAL A 77 -13.64 19.68 5.69
N ILE A 78 -13.58 18.35 5.67
CA ILE A 78 -14.72 17.51 6.06
C ILE A 78 -15.19 17.89 7.47
N ILE A 79 -14.26 17.97 8.43
CA ILE A 79 -14.58 18.26 9.84
C ILE A 79 -15.13 19.69 10.02
N HIS A 80 -14.49 20.71 9.44
CA HIS A 80 -14.71 22.10 9.87
C HIS A 80 -15.44 23.00 8.86
N SER A 81 -15.36 22.73 7.56
CA SER A 81 -16.02 23.57 6.54
C SER A 81 -17.53 23.50 6.69
N GLN A 82 -18.23 24.57 6.34
CA GLN A 82 -19.68 24.67 6.48
C GLN A 82 -20.37 24.44 5.14
N GLU A 83 -21.62 24.00 5.15
CA GLU A 83 -22.44 23.88 3.93
C GLU A 83 -22.83 25.26 3.39
N LYS A 84 -23.15 26.19 4.29
CA LYS A 84 -23.47 27.58 3.96
C LYS A 84 -22.71 28.49 4.92
N THR A 85 -21.91 29.39 4.37
CA THR A 85 -21.17 30.40 5.13
C THR A 85 -21.56 31.78 4.62
N TYR A 86 -21.81 32.72 5.53
CA TYR A 86 -22.00 34.12 5.16
C TYR A 86 -20.65 34.72 4.75
N LYS A 87 -20.54 35.20 3.50
CA LYS A 87 -19.30 35.70 2.88
C LYS A 87 -18.14 34.68 2.96
N PRO A 88 -18.30 33.51 2.29
CA PRO A 88 -17.31 32.44 2.37
C PRO A 88 -15.96 32.91 1.86
N LYS A 89 -14.90 32.44 2.51
CA LYS A 89 -13.56 32.43 1.92
C LYS A 89 -13.48 31.25 0.96
N SER A 90 -12.76 31.45 -0.13
CA SER A 90 -12.76 30.52 -1.25
C SER A 90 -11.39 29.90 -1.46
N PHE A 91 -11.34 28.59 -1.65
CA PHE A 91 -10.11 27.90 -2.08
C PHE A 91 -9.82 28.08 -3.56
N ARG A 92 -10.77 28.61 -4.34
CA ARG A 92 -10.50 29.04 -5.73
C ARG A 92 -9.48 30.17 -5.79
N LYS A 93 -9.28 30.90 -4.68
CA LYS A 93 -8.26 31.93 -4.56
C LYS A 93 -6.94 31.32 -4.13
N MET A 94 -5.94 31.37 -5.02
CA MET A 94 -4.66 30.68 -4.85
C MET A 94 -4.03 30.99 -3.49
N ARG A 95 -4.01 32.28 -3.12
CA ARG A 95 -3.44 32.75 -1.86
C ARG A 95 -4.10 32.09 -0.66
N TYR A 96 -5.44 32.02 -0.63
CA TYR A 96 -6.15 31.47 0.52
C TYR A 96 -5.94 29.96 0.64
N PHE A 97 -5.90 29.25 -0.50
CA PHE A 97 -5.58 27.83 -0.57
C PHE A 97 -4.13 27.55 -0.13
N SER A 98 -3.13 28.24 -0.70
CA SER A 98 -1.72 28.08 -0.34
C SER A 98 -1.45 28.41 1.12
N ASP A 99 -2.07 29.47 1.65
CA ASP A 99 -1.95 29.82 3.07
C ASP A 99 -2.50 28.70 3.97
N SER A 100 -3.58 28.04 3.56
CA SER A 100 -4.20 26.95 4.35
C SER A 100 -3.31 25.71 4.38
N ILE A 101 -2.73 25.34 3.22
CA ILE A 101 -1.74 24.26 3.12
C ILE A 101 -0.50 24.58 3.95
N ASN A 102 0.06 25.79 3.83
CA ASN A 102 1.25 26.19 4.58
C ASN A 102 1.00 26.18 6.09
N MET A 103 -0.19 26.60 6.56
CA MET A 103 -0.55 26.48 7.97
C MET A 103 -0.56 25.03 8.47
N LEU A 104 -1.02 24.07 7.65
CA LEU A 104 -0.96 22.65 8.00
C LEU A 104 0.49 22.15 8.07
N LYS A 105 1.35 22.55 7.12
CA LYS A 105 2.78 22.20 7.13
C LYS A 105 3.47 22.75 8.37
N GLU A 106 3.25 24.02 8.70
CA GLU A 106 3.82 24.64 9.90
C GLU A 106 3.32 23.98 11.18
N PHE A 107 2.04 23.58 11.21
CA PHE A 107 1.53 22.84 12.36
C PHE A 107 2.20 21.47 12.50
N SER A 108 2.41 20.72 11.41
CA SER A 108 3.19 19.49 11.44
C SER A 108 4.63 19.72 11.93
N ASN A 109 5.27 20.82 11.53
CA ASN A 109 6.60 21.21 12.05
C ASN A 109 6.55 21.47 13.57
N THR A 110 5.52 22.16 14.05
CA THR A 110 5.31 22.40 15.49
C THR A 110 5.08 21.09 16.24
N VAL A 111 4.30 20.16 15.69
CA VAL A 111 4.15 18.81 16.26
C VAL A 111 5.51 18.13 16.36
N ALA A 112 6.28 18.07 15.28
CA ALA A 112 7.60 17.44 15.28
C ALA A 112 8.53 18.06 16.35
N LYS A 113 8.61 19.39 16.44
CA LYS A 113 9.40 20.11 17.47
C LYS A 113 8.94 19.84 18.89
N THR A 114 7.66 19.54 19.09
CA THR A 114 7.08 19.29 20.42
C THR A 114 7.41 17.89 20.94
N TYR A 115 7.57 16.90 20.04
CA TYR A 115 7.73 15.50 20.41
C TYR A 115 9.12 14.90 20.09
N ILE A 116 9.85 15.50 19.16
CA ILE A 116 11.23 15.15 18.84
C ILE A 116 12.12 16.26 19.40
N SER A 117 12.65 16.03 20.60
CA SER A 117 13.57 16.92 21.31
C SER A 117 15.01 16.51 21.09
N SER A 118 15.97 17.33 21.52
CA SER A 118 17.40 16.97 21.48
C SER A 118 17.72 15.70 22.27
N GLU A 119 16.94 15.39 23.32
CA GLU A 119 17.15 14.24 24.21
C GLU A 119 16.74 12.91 23.58
N ASN A 120 15.78 12.92 22.64
CA ASN A 120 15.30 11.73 21.93
C ASN A 120 15.50 11.82 20.41
N ALA A 121 16.31 12.77 19.93
CA ALA A 121 16.41 13.11 18.51
C ALA A 121 16.76 11.91 17.65
N GLU A 122 17.76 11.12 18.01
CA GLU A 122 18.19 9.96 17.22
C GLU A 122 17.05 8.93 17.04
N LYS A 123 16.50 8.43 18.14
CA LYS A 123 15.39 7.47 18.12
C LYS A 123 14.13 8.07 17.47
N GLY A 124 13.81 9.32 17.79
CA GLY A 124 12.64 10.02 17.28
C GLY A 124 12.69 10.27 15.78
N ILE A 125 13.85 10.68 15.25
CA ILE A 125 14.07 10.90 13.81
C ILE A 125 13.95 9.57 13.06
N LEU A 126 14.54 8.49 13.58
CA LEU A 126 14.48 7.20 12.89
C LEU A 126 13.06 6.61 12.83
N ILE A 127 12.28 6.76 13.91
CA ILE A 127 10.86 6.39 13.92
C ILE A 127 10.06 7.30 12.97
N GLU A 128 10.32 8.61 12.98
CA GLU A 128 9.65 9.54 12.06
C GLU A 128 9.93 9.19 10.60
N PHE A 129 11.16 8.80 10.28
CA PHE A 129 11.53 8.35 8.95
C PHE A 129 10.75 7.09 8.52
N HIS A 130 10.56 6.13 9.43
CA HIS A 130 9.69 4.97 9.18
C HIS A 130 8.24 5.37 8.90
N ARG A 131 7.68 6.30 9.69
CA ARG A 131 6.32 6.82 9.49
C ARG A 131 6.19 7.54 8.15
N LEU A 132 7.17 8.37 7.78
CA LEU A 132 7.22 9.08 6.51
C LEU A 132 7.28 8.11 5.33
N ALA A 133 8.06 7.03 5.41
CA ALA A 133 8.10 6.01 4.37
C ALA A 133 6.70 5.42 4.13
N HIS A 134 5.99 5.02 5.19
CA HIS A 134 4.63 4.49 5.07
C HIS A 134 3.60 5.51 4.56
N GLN A 135 3.71 6.77 4.96
CA GLN A 135 2.82 7.82 4.49
C GLN A 135 3.07 8.17 3.02
N GLN A 136 4.32 8.38 2.61
CA GLN A 136 4.66 8.99 1.33
C GLN A 136 4.85 7.98 0.20
N PHE A 137 5.52 6.86 0.46
CA PHE A 137 5.93 5.95 -0.62
C PHE A 137 4.73 5.26 -1.26
N SER A 138 3.67 4.99 -0.48
CA SER A 138 2.40 4.48 -1.02
C SER A 138 1.82 5.36 -2.15
N TRP A 139 2.02 6.68 -2.11
CA TRP A 139 1.58 7.60 -3.19
C TRP A 139 2.44 7.52 -4.45
N GLN A 140 3.64 6.95 -4.34
CA GLN A 140 4.62 6.82 -5.41
C GLN A 140 4.59 5.42 -6.03
N THR A 141 4.30 4.38 -5.23
CA THR A 141 4.35 2.97 -5.66
C THR A 141 2.96 2.40 -5.95
N LYS A 142 1.93 2.71 -5.15
CA LYS A 142 0.54 2.22 -5.38
C LYS A 142 -0.19 3.06 -6.42
N ILE A 143 0.40 3.18 -7.60
CA ILE A 143 -0.19 3.88 -8.75
C ILE A 143 -1.34 3.03 -9.29
N ALA A 144 -2.46 3.67 -9.65
CA ALA A 144 -3.57 3.00 -10.30
C ALA A 144 -3.17 2.53 -11.69
N ASN A 145 -2.88 1.24 -11.85
CA ASN A 145 -2.44 0.64 -13.09
C ASN A 145 -2.97 -0.82 -13.22
N GLY A 146 -2.82 -1.37 -14.42
CA GLY A 146 -3.28 -2.73 -14.71
C GLY A 146 -2.55 -3.82 -13.92
N ILE A 147 -1.26 -3.62 -13.62
CA ILE A 147 -0.46 -4.55 -12.81
C ILE A 147 -1.08 -4.70 -11.42
N TYR A 148 -1.28 -3.59 -10.71
CA TYR A 148 -1.80 -3.57 -9.35
C TYR A 148 -3.23 -4.12 -9.28
N LEU A 149 -4.10 -3.74 -10.22
CA LEU A 149 -5.46 -4.26 -10.29
C LEU A 149 -5.46 -5.78 -10.53
N THR A 150 -4.66 -6.25 -11.48
CA THR A 150 -4.63 -7.67 -11.88
C THR A 150 -4.07 -8.54 -10.79
N ARG A 151 -3.03 -8.09 -10.08
CA ARG A 151 -2.48 -8.74 -8.89
C ARG A 151 -3.58 -9.05 -7.88
N TYR A 152 -4.29 -8.01 -7.42
CA TYR A 152 -5.35 -8.20 -6.43
C TYR A 152 -6.53 -9.00 -7.00
N ALA A 153 -6.89 -8.77 -8.26
CA ALA A 153 -7.96 -9.54 -8.90
C ALA A 153 -7.63 -11.03 -8.94
N LYS A 154 -6.40 -11.44 -9.29
CA LYS A 154 -6.01 -12.85 -9.31
C LYS A 154 -6.04 -13.46 -7.91
N ILE A 155 -5.55 -12.73 -6.89
CA ILE A 155 -5.61 -13.21 -5.49
C ILE A 155 -7.08 -13.36 -5.02
N PHE A 156 -7.93 -12.36 -5.22
CA PHE A 156 -9.33 -12.46 -4.77
C PHE A 156 -10.20 -13.41 -5.60
N LYS A 157 -9.75 -13.81 -6.80
CA LYS A 157 -10.44 -14.77 -7.67
C LYS A 157 -10.07 -16.24 -7.40
N ASN A 158 -9.11 -16.53 -6.52
CA ASN A 158 -8.89 -17.90 -6.06
C ASN A 158 -10.18 -18.47 -5.46
N ASN A 159 -10.45 -19.76 -5.71
CA ASN A 159 -11.71 -20.40 -5.38
C ASN A 159 -12.12 -20.25 -3.90
N GLU A 160 -11.19 -20.43 -2.95
CA GLU A 160 -11.50 -20.32 -1.52
C GLU A 160 -11.81 -18.87 -1.13
N VAL A 161 -11.02 -17.92 -1.63
CA VAL A 161 -11.20 -16.49 -1.35
C VAL A 161 -12.48 -15.96 -2.00
N LYS A 162 -12.77 -16.38 -3.23
CA LYS A 162 -13.96 -16.00 -3.99
C LYS A 162 -15.25 -16.36 -3.27
N GLU A 163 -15.32 -17.53 -2.63
CA GLU A 163 -16.49 -17.92 -1.84
C GLU A 163 -16.63 -17.07 -0.57
N ILE A 164 -15.52 -16.70 0.09
CA ILE A 164 -15.55 -15.77 1.24
C ILE A 164 -16.06 -14.39 0.79
N VAL A 165 -15.56 -13.86 -0.33
CA VAL A 165 -16.04 -12.60 -0.91
C VAL A 165 -17.55 -12.67 -1.17
N LYS A 166 -18.01 -13.74 -1.82
CA LYS A 166 -19.42 -13.93 -2.17
C LYS A 166 -20.32 -13.96 -0.94
N ASN A 167 -19.88 -14.62 0.13
CA ASN A 167 -20.61 -14.67 1.39
C ASN A 167 -20.64 -13.30 2.10
N LYS A 168 -19.52 -12.56 2.09
CA LYS A 168 -19.42 -11.26 2.76
C LYS A 168 -20.13 -10.13 2.03
N ILE A 169 -19.90 -10.01 0.72
CA ILE A 169 -20.41 -8.92 -0.12
C ILE A 169 -21.80 -9.27 -0.69
N GLY A 170 -22.13 -10.56 -0.78
CA GLY A 170 -23.37 -11.02 -1.42
C GLY A 170 -23.31 -10.91 -2.95
N MET A 171 -22.11 -10.93 -3.53
CA MET A 171 -21.87 -10.80 -4.97
C MET A 171 -20.62 -11.59 -5.38
N ASP A 172 -20.67 -12.19 -6.58
CA ASP A 172 -19.50 -12.79 -7.21
C ASP A 172 -18.38 -11.76 -7.43
N ILE A 173 -17.12 -12.16 -7.16
CA ILE A 173 -15.96 -11.25 -7.26
C ILE A 173 -15.75 -10.69 -8.68
N ASP A 174 -16.08 -11.45 -9.74
CA ASP A 174 -15.95 -10.99 -11.12
C ASP A 174 -16.97 -9.88 -11.40
N LYS A 175 -18.21 -10.08 -10.94
CA LYS A 175 -19.27 -9.07 -11.03
C LYS A 175 -18.95 -7.84 -10.18
N PHE A 176 -18.37 -8.04 -9.00
CA PHE A 176 -17.91 -6.94 -8.14
C PHE A 176 -16.85 -6.09 -8.87
N TYR A 177 -15.78 -6.72 -9.38
CA TYR A 177 -14.73 -6.01 -10.12
C TYR A 177 -15.27 -5.27 -11.34
N PHE A 178 -16.17 -5.90 -12.10
CA PHE A 178 -16.79 -5.27 -13.25
C PHE A 178 -17.52 -3.97 -12.86
N ILE A 179 -18.38 -4.01 -11.83
CA ILE A 179 -19.15 -2.84 -11.39
C ILE A 179 -18.24 -1.75 -10.81
N VAL A 180 -17.28 -2.10 -9.95
CA VAL A 180 -16.40 -1.08 -9.35
C VAL A 180 -15.49 -0.42 -10.38
N MET A 181 -15.09 -1.14 -11.44
CA MET A 181 -14.30 -0.56 -12.53
C MET A 181 -15.13 0.38 -13.40
N ILE A 182 -16.42 0.09 -13.62
CA ILE A 182 -17.34 1.05 -14.25
C ILE A 182 -17.45 2.32 -13.41
N ILE A 183 -17.68 2.18 -12.10
CA ILE A 183 -17.75 3.32 -11.17
C ILE A 183 -16.44 4.11 -11.19
N TYR A 184 -15.29 3.42 -11.14
CA TYR A 184 -13.98 4.06 -11.25
C TYR A 184 -13.81 4.84 -12.56
N GLY A 185 -14.27 4.27 -13.68
CA GLY A 185 -14.29 4.91 -15.00
C GLY A 185 -15.11 6.20 -15.06
N TYR A 186 -16.19 6.33 -14.27
CA TYR A 186 -16.94 7.58 -14.16
C TYR A 186 -16.13 8.70 -13.50
N PHE A 187 -15.28 8.38 -12.54
CA PHE A 187 -14.54 9.37 -11.74
C PHE A 187 -13.13 9.66 -12.24
N ILE A 188 -12.49 8.74 -12.97
CA ILE A 188 -11.11 8.93 -13.44
C ILE A 188 -11.03 10.11 -14.42
N GLY A 189 -10.34 11.18 -14.04
CA GLY A 189 -10.03 12.35 -14.87
C GLY A 189 -11.21 13.25 -15.27
N LYS A 190 -12.46 12.77 -15.15
CA LYS A 190 -13.60 13.36 -15.86
C LYS A 190 -14.63 14.04 -14.96
N LYS A 191 -14.92 13.48 -13.79
CA LYS A 191 -15.98 13.97 -12.89
C LYS A 191 -15.61 13.76 -11.44
N ILE A 192 -15.91 14.76 -10.61
CA ILE A 192 -15.86 14.64 -9.15
C ILE A 192 -17.16 14.08 -8.57
N ALA A 193 -18.29 14.32 -9.23
CA ALA A 193 -19.61 13.99 -8.72
C ALA A 193 -20.52 13.40 -9.80
N ILE A 194 -21.41 12.51 -9.38
CA ILE A 194 -22.52 11.98 -10.18
C ILE A 194 -23.84 12.12 -9.40
N ASP A 195 -24.95 12.27 -10.09
CA ASP A 195 -26.27 12.41 -9.47
C ASP A 195 -26.61 11.17 -8.62
N TYR A 196 -27.32 11.38 -7.49
CA TYR A 196 -27.78 10.30 -6.62
C TYR A 196 -29.32 10.20 -6.60
N PRO A 197 -29.91 8.99 -6.76
CA PRO A 197 -29.24 7.72 -7.02
C PRO A 197 -28.64 7.67 -8.45
N PRO A 198 -27.44 7.09 -8.61
CA PRO A 198 -26.83 7.00 -9.93
C PRO A 198 -27.61 6.02 -10.80
N ARG A 199 -27.72 6.37 -12.08
CA ARG A 199 -28.26 5.50 -13.12
C ARG A 199 -27.10 5.05 -14.00
N ILE A 200 -26.71 3.79 -13.87
CA ILE A 200 -25.65 3.18 -14.67
C ILE A 200 -26.32 2.14 -15.56
N GLU A 201 -26.51 2.48 -16.83
CA GLU A 201 -27.11 1.60 -17.83
C GLU A 201 -26.02 0.70 -18.44
N VAL A 202 -25.74 -0.41 -17.75
CA VAL A 202 -24.79 -1.41 -18.23
C VAL A 202 -25.46 -2.78 -18.24
N GLU A 203 -25.27 -3.50 -19.35
CA GLU A 203 -25.77 -4.86 -19.52
C GLU A 203 -25.36 -5.75 -18.33
N ASN A 204 -26.32 -6.49 -17.77
CA ASN A 204 -26.15 -7.40 -16.63
C ASN A 204 -25.83 -6.74 -15.27
N VAL A 205 -26.04 -5.43 -15.12
CA VAL A 205 -25.94 -4.73 -13.83
C VAL A 205 -27.32 -4.25 -13.40
N ALA A 206 -27.89 -4.87 -12.36
CA ALA A 206 -29.16 -4.43 -11.77
C ALA A 206 -28.95 -3.34 -10.72
N GLN A 207 -29.99 -2.56 -10.42
CA GLN A 207 -29.93 -1.52 -9.38
C GLN A 207 -29.53 -2.08 -8.00
N ASN A 208 -30.03 -3.27 -7.65
CA ASN A 208 -29.65 -3.94 -6.40
C ASN A 208 -28.15 -4.32 -6.35
N ASP A 209 -27.51 -4.56 -7.49
CA ASP A 209 -26.07 -4.81 -7.54
C ASP A 209 -25.28 -3.52 -7.22
N LEU A 210 -25.71 -2.40 -7.79
CA LEU A 210 -25.16 -1.08 -7.49
C LEU A 210 -25.30 -0.72 -6.01
N GLU A 211 -26.47 -1.00 -5.41
CA GLU A 211 -26.72 -0.74 -3.99
C GLU A 211 -25.76 -1.51 -3.07
N LYS A 212 -25.46 -2.79 -3.38
CA LYS A 212 -24.47 -3.58 -2.63
C LYS A 212 -23.08 -2.95 -2.73
N VAL A 213 -22.66 -2.55 -3.93
CA VAL A 213 -21.34 -1.91 -4.14
C VAL A 213 -21.27 -0.54 -3.46
N PHE A 214 -22.32 0.27 -3.52
CA PHE A 214 -22.33 1.57 -2.83
C PHE A 214 -22.42 1.44 -1.32
N LYS A 215 -22.98 0.37 -0.77
CA LYS A 215 -22.86 0.09 0.67
C LYS A 215 -21.40 -0.12 1.11
N PHE A 216 -20.57 -0.66 0.22
CA PHE A 216 -19.15 -0.89 0.44
C PHE A 216 -18.30 0.38 0.24
N LEU A 217 -18.65 1.23 -0.74
CA LEU A 217 -17.86 2.40 -1.15
C LEU A 217 -18.31 3.74 -0.56
N CYS A 218 -19.58 3.88 -0.16
CA CYS A 218 -20.19 5.16 0.15
C CYS A 218 -20.56 5.32 1.62
N ILE A 219 -20.48 6.57 2.08
CA ILE A 219 -20.98 7.03 3.39
C ILE A 219 -21.69 8.39 3.23
N SER A 220 -22.57 8.80 4.15
CA SER A 220 -23.08 10.18 4.15
C SER A 220 -22.04 11.17 4.64
N ILE A 221 -22.17 12.46 4.26
CA ILE A 221 -21.27 13.50 4.76
C ILE A 221 -21.39 13.69 6.28
N GLU A 222 -22.58 13.50 6.85
CA GLU A 222 -22.82 13.59 8.29
C GLU A 222 -22.08 12.47 9.02
N GLU A 223 -22.25 11.22 8.58
CA GLU A 223 -21.58 10.07 9.16
C GLU A 223 -20.06 10.18 9.00
N MET A 224 -19.60 10.59 7.80
CA MET A 224 -18.19 10.84 7.50
C MET A 224 -17.57 11.85 8.48
N ARG A 225 -18.27 12.97 8.73
CA ARG A 225 -17.85 13.99 9.70
C ARG A 225 -17.72 13.42 11.09
N GLU A 226 -18.71 12.65 11.53
CA GLU A 226 -18.72 12.04 12.87
C GLU A 226 -17.55 11.08 13.07
N ILE A 227 -17.33 10.14 12.15
CA ILE A 227 -16.23 9.16 12.27
C ILE A 227 -14.86 9.84 12.15
N THR A 228 -14.73 10.82 11.25
CA THR A 228 -13.48 11.54 11.04
C THR A 228 -13.14 12.37 12.28
N ASN A 229 -14.10 13.06 12.89
CA ASN A 229 -13.91 13.83 14.12
C ASN A 229 -13.63 12.92 15.34
N ARG A 230 -14.22 11.73 15.38
CA ARG A 230 -13.94 10.74 16.44
C ARG A 230 -12.48 10.29 16.39
N MET A 231 -11.99 9.95 15.21
CA MET A 231 -10.62 9.46 14.97
C MET A 231 -9.57 10.58 14.90
N HIS A 232 -10.00 11.85 14.80
CA HIS A 232 -9.11 13.00 14.71
C HIS A 232 -8.18 13.10 15.93
N LYS A 233 -6.89 13.26 15.67
CA LYS A 233 -5.85 13.43 16.68
C LYS A 233 -5.14 14.76 16.49
N VAL A 234 -5.07 15.57 17.53
CA VAL A 234 -4.26 16.80 17.63
C VAL A 234 -3.12 16.54 18.61
N ASN A 235 -2.22 15.65 18.23
CA ASN A 235 -1.08 15.17 19.03
C ASN A 235 0.09 14.79 18.09
N GLN A 236 1.04 13.97 18.55
CA GLN A 236 2.18 13.46 17.78
C GLN A 236 1.81 12.71 16.48
N ASP A 237 0.57 12.25 16.34
CA ASP A 237 0.08 11.49 15.18
C ASP A 237 -0.82 12.30 14.24
N PHE A 238 -0.91 13.63 14.41
CA PHE A 238 -1.78 14.49 13.61
C PHE A 238 -1.63 14.28 12.09
N GLY A 239 -0.39 14.27 11.60
CA GLY A 239 -0.09 14.07 10.18
C GLY A 239 -0.44 12.68 9.66
N TYR A 240 -0.53 11.68 10.55
CA TYR A 240 -0.62 10.25 10.22
C TYR A 240 -1.97 9.64 10.56
N THR A 241 -2.94 10.46 10.95
CA THR A 241 -4.31 10.01 11.20
C THR A 241 -4.96 9.55 9.90
N LEU A 242 -5.41 8.29 9.86
CA LEU A 242 -6.08 7.66 8.71
C LEU A 242 -7.23 8.53 8.20
N ASN A 243 -7.17 8.89 6.91
CA ASN A 243 -8.27 9.59 6.29
C ASN A 243 -9.41 8.61 6.00
N GLN A 244 -10.61 8.91 6.49
CA GLN A 244 -11.77 8.05 6.28
C GLN A 244 -12.17 7.95 4.81
N ASN A 245 -11.66 8.84 3.95
CA ASN A 245 -11.84 8.73 2.50
C ASN A 245 -11.10 7.54 1.89
N GLU A 246 -10.11 6.95 2.59
CA GLU A 246 -9.48 5.68 2.18
C GLU A 246 -10.40 4.47 2.44
N VAL A 247 -11.30 4.58 3.42
CA VAL A 247 -12.29 3.54 3.78
C VAL A 247 -13.57 3.72 2.96
N PHE A 248 -14.06 4.96 2.88
CA PHE A 248 -15.25 5.35 2.13
C PHE A 248 -14.87 6.40 1.07
N PRO A 249 -14.44 5.96 -0.13
CA PRO A 249 -13.97 6.85 -1.18
C PRO A 249 -15.07 7.74 -1.76
N LEU A 250 -16.34 7.36 -1.60
CA LEU A 250 -17.50 8.08 -2.10
C LEU A 250 -18.31 8.68 -0.94
N ILE A 251 -18.72 9.94 -1.10
CA ILE A 251 -19.49 10.68 -0.11
C ILE A 251 -20.86 11.05 -0.71
N LYS A 252 -21.93 10.65 -0.03
CA LYS A 252 -23.30 11.11 -0.33
C LYS A 252 -23.48 12.49 0.28
N MET A 253 -23.66 13.52 -0.54
CA MET A 253 -23.87 14.90 -0.08
C MET A 253 -24.68 15.73 -1.07
N ASP A 254 -25.17 16.88 -0.61
CA ASP A 254 -25.58 17.96 -1.50
C ASP A 254 -24.32 18.63 -2.06
N TYR A 255 -24.14 18.56 -3.37
CA TYR A 255 -23.02 19.12 -4.10
C TYR A 255 -23.54 20.16 -5.08
N PHE A 256 -23.25 21.45 -4.82
CA PHE A 256 -23.76 22.58 -5.59
C PHE A 256 -25.29 22.55 -5.82
N GLY A 257 -26.06 22.20 -4.78
CA GLY A 257 -27.53 22.19 -4.80
C GLY A 257 -28.15 20.91 -5.35
N LYS A 258 -27.36 19.86 -5.59
CA LYS A 258 -27.81 18.57 -6.11
C LYS A 258 -27.32 17.42 -5.24
N LYS A 259 -28.24 16.51 -4.90
CA LYS A 259 -27.89 15.25 -4.23
C LYS A 259 -26.99 14.42 -5.14
N SER A 260 -25.77 14.15 -4.69
CA SER A 260 -24.72 13.56 -5.51
C SER A 260 -23.90 12.52 -4.72
N LEU A 261 -23.26 11.61 -5.45
CA LEU A 261 -22.09 10.86 -4.98
C LEU A 261 -20.83 11.60 -5.42
N VAL A 262 -20.05 12.03 -4.45
CA VAL A 262 -18.81 12.80 -4.65
C VAL A 262 -17.61 11.89 -4.37
N CYS A 263 -16.62 11.88 -5.25
CA CYS A 263 -15.35 11.19 -5.08
C CYS A 263 -14.22 12.23 -4.92
N PRO A 264 -13.86 12.63 -3.68
CA PRO A 264 -12.84 13.64 -3.45
C PRO A 264 -11.45 13.26 -3.94
N ASN A 265 -11.15 11.95 -3.96
CA ASN A 265 -9.88 11.41 -4.43
C ASN A 265 -10.11 10.10 -5.17
N THR A 266 -10.02 10.11 -6.50
CA THR A 266 -10.20 8.90 -7.31
C THR A 266 -9.18 7.80 -6.99
N ARG A 267 -8.01 8.15 -6.43
CA ARG A 267 -7.02 7.14 -6.01
C ARG A 267 -7.49 6.30 -4.83
N THR A 268 -8.19 6.89 -3.85
CA THR A 268 -8.70 6.11 -2.70
C THR A 268 -9.80 5.16 -3.13
N LEU A 269 -10.57 5.49 -4.17
CA LEU A 269 -11.49 4.55 -4.80
C LEU A 269 -10.75 3.33 -5.36
N PHE A 270 -9.65 3.54 -6.09
CA PHE A 270 -8.82 2.45 -6.61
C PHE A 270 -8.21 1.58 -5.51
N TRP A 271 -7.66 2.19 -4.46
CA TRP A 271 -7.13 1.45 -3.30
C TRP A 271 -8.22 0.66 -2.58
N ARG A 272 -9.40 1.25 -2.35
CA ARG A 272 -10.52 0.57 -1.67
C ARG A 272 -10.96 -0.70 -2.39
N ILE A 273 -10.93 -0.74 -3.73
CA ILE A 273 -11.36 -1.90 -4.53
C ILE A 273 -10.24 -2.93 -4.75
N THR A 274 -9.00 -2.59 -4.41
CA THR A 274 -7.83 -3.46 -4.52
C THR A 274 -7.41 -3.93 -3.14
N ASP A 275 -6.38 -3.34 -2.54
CA ASP A 275 -5.84 -3.75 -1.25
C ASP A 275 -6.81 -3.47 -0.09
N GLY A 276 -7.73 -2.50 -0.26
CA GLY A 276 -8.75 -2.15 0.71
C GLY A 276 -9.84 -3.21 0.91
N LEU A 277 -10.03 -4.12 -0.05
CA LEU A 277 -10.99 -5.23 0.06
C LEU A 277 -10.58 -6.22 1.17
N TYR A 278 -9.29 -6.37 1.43
CA TYR A 278 -8.76 -7.18 2.52
C TYR A 278 -9.39 -6.81 3.87
N TYR A 279 -9.54 -5.52 4.17
CA TYR A 279 -10.07 -5.08 5.47
C TYR A 279 -11.55 -5.42 5.69
N GLU A 280 -12.28 -5.73 4.61
CA GLU A 280 -13.66 -6.22 4.68
C GLU A 280 -13.71 -7.72 5.01
N LEU A 281 -12.68 -8.46 4.62
CA LEU A 281 -12.65 -9.92 4.61
C LEU A 281 -11.77 -10.52 5.72
N CYS A 282 -10.81 -9.76 6.27
CA CYS A 282 -9.79 -10.27 7.18
C CYS A 282 -10.32 -10.80 8.53
N ARG A 283 -11.60 -10.59 8.83
CA ARG A 283 -12.27 -11.12 10.02
C ARG A 283 -13.16 -12.33 9.72
N GLU A 284 -13.31 -12.71 8.46
CA GLU A 284 -14.11 -13.86 8.06
C GLU A 284 -13.37 -15.17 8.34
N ASN A 285 -14.15 -16.21 8.64
CA ASN A 285 -13.60 -17.52 8.98
C ASN A 285 -12.73 -18.07 7.85
N ASN A 286 -11.57 -18.63 8.21
CA ASN A 286 -10.58 -19.22 7.29
C ASN A 286 -9.95 -18.26 6.27
N PHE A 287 -10.23 -16.95 6.33
CA PHE A 287 -9.70 -15.99 5.36
C PHE A 287 -8.17 -15.97 5.35
N ASP A 288 -7.50 -15.90 6.51
CA ASP A 288 -6.04 -15.80 6.57
C ASP A 288 -5.33 -16.95 5.84
N ARG A 289 -5.86 -18.18 5.98
CA ARG A 289 -5.33 -19.37 5.30
C ARG A 289 -5.60 -19.31 3.80
N ALA A 290 -6.86 -19.10 3.39
CA ALA A 290 -7.25 -19.04 1.99
C ALA A 290 -6.50 -17.93 1.24
N PHE A 291 -6.37 -16.76 1.86
CA PHE A 291 -5.69 -15.61 1.32
C PHE A 291 -4.17 -15.82 1.24
N GLY A 292 -3.57 -16.46 2.25
CA GLY A 292 -2.17 -16.89 2.22
C GLY A 292 -1.86 -17.83 1.06
N ASN A 293 -2.66 -18.90 0.93
CA ASN A 293 -2.54 -19.87 -0.17
C ASN A 293 -2.70 -19.20 -1.53
N SER A 294 -3.71 -18.35 -1.69
CA SER A 294 -3.94 -17.64 -2.93
C SER A 294 -2.79 -16.71 -3.33
N PHE A 295 -2.14 -16.06 -2.35
CA PHE A 295 -0.97 -15.25 -2.62
C PHE A 295 0.24 -16.10 -3.04
N GLN A 296 0.47 -17.24 -2.38
CA GLN A 296 1.50 -18.20 -2.77
C GLN A 296 1.28 -18.74 -4.19
N GLU A 297 0.04 -19.07 -4.55
CA GLU A 297 -0.33 -19.46 -5.91
C GLU A 297 -0.03 -18.35 -6.92
N TYR A 298 -0.36 -17.09 -6.59
CA TYR A 298 -0.06 -15.95 -7.46
C TYR A 298 1.45 -15.77 -7.71
N ILE A 299 2.28 -15.93 -6.67
CA ILE A 299 3.75 -15.95 -6.81
C ILE A 299 4.19 -17.10 -7.73
N GLY A 300 3.56 -18.27 -7.59
CA GLY A 300 3.77 -19.41 -8.47
C GLY A 300 3.42 -19.13 -9.93
N GLU A 301 2.30 -18.48 -10.20
CA GLU A 301 1.91 -18.07 -11.55
C GLU A 301 2.93 -17.12 -12.18
N ILE A 302 3.48 -16.18 -11.40
CA ILE A 302 4.55 -15.30 -11.85
C ILE A 302 5.79 -16.11 -12.22
N ILE A 303 6.26 -16.99 -11.32
CA ILE A 303 7.45 -17.84 -11.53
C ILE A 303 7.27 -18.68 -12.80
N LYS A 304 6.16 -19.41 -12.93
CA LYS A 304 5.86 -20.27 -14.09
C LYS A 304 5.79 -19.51 -15.40
N LYS A 305 5.37 -18.24 -15.38
CA LYS A 305 5.25 -17.41 -16.58
C LYS A 305 6.58 -16.81 -17.03
N VAL A 306 7.54 -16.69 -16.11
CA VAL A 306 8.82 -16.02 -16.36
C VAL A 306 9.96 -17.01 -16.54
N CYS A 307 10.04 -18.02 -15.67
CA CYS A 307 11.16 -18.94 -15.62
C CYS A 307 11.08 -19.97 -16.75
N GLU A 308 11.95 -19.80 -17.76
CA GLU A 308 12.15 -20.76 -18.86
C GLU A 308 13.47 -21.53 -18.69
N LYS A 309 14.50 -20.85 -18.17
CA LYS A 309 15.86 -21.38 -17.96
C LYS A 309 16.16 -21.66 -16.50
N THR A 310 15.51 -20.93 -15.60
CA THR A 310 15.64 -21.14 -14.15
C THR A 310 14.70 -22.28 -13.75
N ASP A 311 15.24 -23.34 -13.15
CA ASP A 311 14.43 -24.42 -12.60
C ASP A 311 13.67 -23.93 -11.37
N PHE A 312 12.48 -24.46 -11.15
CA PHE A 312 11.69 -24.15 -9.96
C PHE A 312 10.99 -25.37 -9.38
N PHE A 313 10.78 -25.33 -8.06
CA PHE A 313 10.10 -26.39 -7.32
C PHE A 313 9.00 -25.79 -6.45
N GLU A 314 7.83 -26.41 -6.50
CA GLU A 314 6.67 -26.05 -5.68
C GLU A 314 6.80 -26.65 -4.27
N GLU A 315 6.05 -26.08 -3.33
CA GLU A 315 5.94 -26.63 -1.98
C GLU A 315 5.48 -28.09 -2.00
N VAL A 316 6.15 -28.95 -1.23
CA VAL A 316 5.70 -30.31 -0.99
C VAL A 316 5.69 -30.66 0.50
N ASN A 317 4.84 -31.62 0.84
CA ASN A 317 4.88 -32.27 2.14
C ASN A 317 6.06 -33.27 2.22
N TYR A 318 6.74 -33.30 3.36
CA TYR A 318 7.82 -34.26 3.65
C TYR A 318 7.84 -34.65 5.13
N GLY A 319 8.64 -35.67 5.46
CA GLY A 319 8.72 -36.23 6.80
C GLY A 319 7.79 -37.43 7.01
N SER A 320 7.60 -37.83 8.26
CA SER A 320 6.75 -38.96 8.61
C SER A 320 5.30 -38.52 8.83
N ARG A 321 4.36 -39.46 8.86
CA ARG A 321 2.94 -39.16 9.16
C ARG A 321 2.74 -38.40 10.48
N HIS A 322 3.60 -38.64 11.47
CA HIS A 322 3.55 -37.99 12.79
C HIS A 322 4.35 -36.68 12.86
N ASN A 323 5.14 -36.36 11.83
CA ASN A 323 5.95 -35.15 11.72
C ASN A 323 5.93 -34.66 10.27
N ASN A 324 4.72 -34.44 9.75
CA ASN A 324 4.50 -33.95 8.40
C ASN A 324 4.83 -32.46 8.37
N LYS A 325 5.82 -32.09 7.57
CA LYS A 325 6.27 -30.72 7.36
C LYS A 325 6.01 -30.31 5.91
N GLN A 326 5.96 -29.01 5.67
CA GLN A 326 5.95 -28.43 4.34
C GLN A 326 7.32 -27.81 4.03
N SER A 327 7.77 -27.95 2.78
CA SER A 327 9.01 -27.31 2.32
C SER A 327 8.86 -25.79 2.25
N ILE A 328 9.87 -25.10 1.74
CA ILE A 328 9.74 -23.72 1.31
C ILE A 328 8.63 -23.59 0.25
N ASP A 329 7.93 -22.45 0.23
CA ASP A 329 6.79 -22.23 -0.67
C ASP A 329 7.19 -22.37 -2.14
N TRP A 330 8.33 -21.76 -2.50
CA TRP A 330 8.95 -21.88 -3.82
C TRP A 330 10.47 -21.95 -3.69
N LEU A 331 11.11 -22.82 -4.48
CA LEU A 331 12.55 -22.91 -4.62
C LEU A 331 12.92 -22.61 -6.07
N LEU A 332 13.81 -21.65 -6.31
CA LEU A 332 14.37 -21.39 -7.64
C LEU A 332 15.81 -21.85 -7.70
N GLU A 333 16.22 -22.39 -8.85
CA GLU A 333 17.53 -22.96 -9.06
C GLU A 333 18.10 -22.57 -10.44
N ASP A 334 19.29 -21.98 -10.44
CA ASP A 334 20.14 -21.86 -11.64
C ASP A 334 21.44 -22.65 -11.43
N ASP A 335 22.36 -22.66 -12.39
CA ASP A 335 23.61 -23.42 -12.32
C ASP A 335 24.43 -23.19 -11.04
N ASN A 336 24.40 -21.98 -10.48
CA ASN A 336 25.29 -21.56 -9.41
C ASN A 336 24.58 -21.32 -8.07
N SER A 337 23.27 -21.13 -8.07
CA SER A 337 22.55 -20.56 -6.93
C SER A 337 21.13 -21.09 -6.76
N LEU A 338 20.62 -20.90 -5.54
CA LEU A 338 19.27 -21.24 -5.10
C LEU A 338 18.62 -20.04 -4.43
N ILE A 339 17.34 -19.78 -4.71
CA ILE A 339 16.52 -18.82 -3.95
C ILE A 339 15.43 -19.58 -3.21
N PHE A 340 15.40 -19.43 -1.88
CA PHE A 340 14.35 -19.96 -1.01
C PHE A 340 13.30 -18.87 -0.80
N ILE A 341 12.11 -19.01 -1.38
CA ILE A 341 11.08 -17.98 -1.40
C ILE A 341 9.96 -18.34 -0.42
N GLU A 342 9.76 -17.49 0.59
CA GLU A 342 8.67 -17.59 1.55
C GLU A 342 7.67 -16.45 1.32
N CYS A 343 6.40 -16.77 1.09
CA CYS A 343 5.33 -15.85 0.74
C CYS A 343 4.52 -15.45 1.98
N LYS A 344 4.38 -14.15 2.25
CA LYS A 344 3.66 -13.63 3.43
C LYS A 344 2.63 -12.57 3.10
N THR A 345 1.38 -12.83 3.49
CA THR A 345 0.26 -11.86 3.36
C THR A 345 0.07 -10.98 4.60
N LYS A 346 0.81 -11.25 5.69
CA LYS A 346 0.72 -10.43 6.91
C LYS A 346 1.03 -8.97 6.57
N ARG A 347 0.17 -8.07 7.05
CA ARG A 347 0.35 -6.63 6.98
C ARG A 347 0.86 -6.10 8.30
N MET A 348 1.71 -5.06 8.25
CA MET A 348 2.02 -4.28 9.44
C MET A 348 0.75 -3.60 9.96
N ARG A 349 0.62 -3.53 11.28
CA ARG A 349 -0.51 -2.84 11.92
C ARG A 349 -0.45 -1.34 11.66
N ASN A 350 -1.61 -0.69 11.67
CA ASN A 350 -1.67 0.75 11.45
C ASN A 350 -0.86 1.50 12.51
N GLU A 351 -0.95 1.07 13.76
CA GLU A 351 -0.22 1.60 14.91
C GLU A 351 1.30 1.53 14.70
N SER A 352 1.81 0.45 14.10
CA SER A 352 3.23 0.28 13.79
C SER A 352 3.72 1.31 12.78
N LYS A 353 2.86 1.69 11.82
CA LYS A 353 3.15 2.64 10.75
C LYS A 353 3.00 4.10 11.20
N THR A 354 2.15 4.38 12.19
CA THR A 354 1.71 5.75 12.51
C THR A 354 2.14 6.27 13.88
N ASN A 355 2.42 5.44 14.88
CA ASN A 355 2.70 5.92 16.24
C ASN A 355 4.17 6.35 16.41
N LEU A 356 4.39 7.54 16.98
CA LEU A 356 5.75 8.05 17.25
C LEU A 356 6.33 7.54 18.58
N THR A 357 5.53 7.53 19.63
CA THR A 357 6.02 7.36 21.02
C THR A 357 5.90 5.93 21.54
N ASN A 358 4.79 5.24 21.24
CA ASN A 358 4.58 3.85 21.59
C ASN A 358 4.95 2.93 20.41
N THR A 359 6.12 2.30 20.52
CA THR A 359 6.66 1.40 19.48
C THR A 359 6.32 -0.08 19.71
N THR A 360 5.51 -0.45 20.71
CA THR A 360 5.24 -1.87 21.03
C THR A 360 4.71 -2.64 19.82
N CYS A 361 3.75 -2.07 19.08
CA CYS A 361 3.21 -2.71 17.87
C CYS A 361 4.28 -2.87 16.78
N LEU A 362 5.16 -1.88 16.63
CA LEU A 362 6.27 -1.95 15.67
C LEU A 362 7.27 -3.04 16.05
N GLU A 363 7.67 -3.12 17.32
CA GLU A 363 8.61 -4.14 17.81
C GLU A 363 8.04 -5.56 17.65
N GLU A 364 6.75 -5.76 17.91
CA GLU A 364 6.08 -7.04 17.69
C GLU A 364 5.94 -7.38 16.18
N ASP A 365 5.73 -6.40 15.31
CA ASP A 365 5.71 -6.65 13.86
C ASP A 365 7.13 -6.98 13.34
N ILE A 366 8.17 -6.31 13.85
CA ILE A 366 9.59 -6.64 13.59
C ILE A 366 9.92 -8.05 14.07
N ASP A 367 9.49 -8.41 15.28
CA ASP A 367 9.67 -9.76 15.82
C ASP A 367 9.00 -10.80 14.91
N LYS A 368 7.83 -10.46 14.36
CA LYS A 368 7.13 -11.34 13.44
C LYS A 368 7.83 -11.49 12.09
N MET A 369 8.47 -10.44 11.58
CA MET A 369 9.32 -10.55 10.39
C MET A 369 10.52 -11.47 10.66
N ALA A 370 11.13 -11.36 11.85
CA ALA A 370 12.21 -12.26 12.25
C ALA A 370 11.77 -13.72 12.35
N ASP A 371 10.55 -14.01 12.83
CA ASP A 371 9.97 -15.36 12.79
C ASP A 371 9.93 -15.95 11.37
N PHE A 372 9.54 -15.14 10.38
CA PHE A 372 9.46 -15.57 8.98
C PHE A 372 10.85 -15.94 8.44
N ILE A 373 11.86 -15.13 8.73
CA ILE A 373 13.25 -15.41 8.34
C ILE A 373 13.76 -16.69 9.02
N ILE A 374 13.44 -16.90 10.30
CA ILE A 374 13.82 -18.10 11.04
C ILE A 374 13.13 -19.35 10.48
N GLN A 375 11.87 -19.25 10.04
CA GLN A 375 11.18 -20.33 9.34
C GLN A 375 11.97 -20.74 8.08
N THR A 376 12.40 -19.77 7.28
CA THR A 376 13.21 -20.02 6.08
C THR A 376 14.57 -20.63 6.41
N TYR A 377 15.23 -20.21 7.49
CA TYR A 377 16.48 -20.83 7.94
C TYR A 377 16.31 -22.28 8.42
N LYS A 378 15.18 -22.61 9.07
CA LYS A 378 14.84 -24.00 9.40
C LYS A 378 14.65 -24.84 8.14
N GLN A 379 13.99 -24.31 7.13
CA GLN A 379 13.81 -24.96 5.82
C GLN A 379 15.16 -25.16 5.10
N ILE A 380 16.07 -24.17 5.14
CA ILE A 380 17.44 -24.31 4.59
C ILE A 380 18.21 -25.40 5.34
N LYS A 381 18.09 -25.47 6.67
CA LYS A 381 18.69 -26.56 7.45
C LYS A 381 18.13 -27.92 7.02
N ASP A 382 16.82 -28.06 6.93
CA ASP A 382 16.17 -29.31 6.50
C ASP A 382 16.58 -29.71 5.06
N TYR A 383 16.77 -28.73 4.17
CA TYR A 383 17.33 -28.95 2.84
C TYR A 383 18.78 -29.46 2.89
N LYS A 384 19.66 -28.83 3.67
CA LYS A 384 21.06 -29.27 3.87
C LYS A 384 21.15 -30.68 4.44
N ASP A 385 20.19 -31.05 5.30
CA ASP A 385 20.06 -32.38 5.88
C ASP A 385 19.43 -33.40 4.90
N ASN A 386 19.21 -33.02 3.62
CA ASN A 386 18.62 -33.83 2.56
C ASN A 386 17.20 -34.37 2.88
N LEU A 387 16.43 -33.63 3.68
CA LEU A 387 15.08 -34.04 4.09
C LEU A 387 14.02 -33.76 3.02
N TYR A 388 14.32 -32.90 2.04
CA TYR A 388 13.44 -32.62 0.91
C TYR A 388 13.35 -33.85 0.01
N SER A 389 12.11 -34.21 -0.37
CA SER A 389 11.84 -35.36 -1.25
C SER A 389 12.10 -35.05 -2.72
N HIS A 390 11.86 -33.80 -3.14
CA HIS A 390 11.89 -33.37 -4.54
C HIS A 390 13.18 -32.67 -4.97
N CYS A 391 14.04 -32.28 -4.01
CA CYS A 391 15.31 -31.61 -4.30
C CYS A 391 16.41 -32.07 -3.30
N LYS A 392 17.63 -32.30 -3.80
CA LYS A 392 18.78 -32.78 -3.01
C LYS A 392 19.78 -31.67 -2.78
N TYR A 393 20.44 -31.70 -1.62
CA TYR A 393 21.41 -30.68 -1.24
C TYR A 393 22.60 -30.66 -2.20
N LYS A 394 22.85 -29.49 -2.80
CA LYS A 394 23.99 -29.21 -3.66
C LYS A 394 24.93 -28.22 -2.96
N SER A 395 26.01 -28.72 -2.36
CA SER A 395 26.95 -27.91 -1.56
C SER A 395 27.70 -26.85 -2.35
N CYS A 396 27.79 -26.98 -3.68
CA CYS A 396 28.42 -26.00 -4.56
C CYS A 396 27.54 -24.76 -4.83
N LYS A 397 26.24 -24.80 -4.51
CA LYS A 397 25.32 -23.71 -4.82
C LYS A 397 25.23 -22.70 -3.68
N LYS A 398 25.23 -21.41 -4.03
CA LYS A 398 24.92 -20.33 -3.08
C LYS A 398 23.42 -20.32 -2.77
N ILE A 399 23.05 -20.02 -1.53
CA ILE A 399 21.65 -20.03 -1.09
C ILE A 399 21.25 -18.63 -0.66
N TYR A 400 20.15 -18.13 -1.21
CA TYR A 400 19.59 -16.81 -0.92
C TYR A 400 18.17 -16.95 -0.35
N PRO A 401 17.97 -16.74 0.96
CA PRO A 401 16.63 -16.63 1.53
C PRO A 401 15.94 -15.34 1.09
N LEU A 402 14.70 -15.46 0.62
CA LEU A 402 13.87 -14.36 0.15
C LEU A 402 12.48 -14.44 0.79
N ILE A 403 12.09 -13.39 1.51
CA ILE A 403 10.75 -13.24 2.06
C ILE A 403 10.01 -12.27 1.14
N VAL A 404 8.97 -12.77 0.47
CA VAL A 404 8.12 -11.97 -0.42
C VAL A 404 6.83 -11.61 0.30
N THR A 405 6.60 -10.33 0.54
CA THR A 405 5.41 -9.83 1.21
C THR A 405 4.39 -9.26 0.23
N LEU A 406 3.09 -9.42 0.50
CA LEU A 406 2.05 -8.81 -0.36
C LEU A 406 2.06 -7.28 -0.31
N GLU A 407 2.38 -6.70 0.84
CA GLU A 407 2.54 -5.24 1.01
C GLU A 407 3.99 -4.85 1.26
N GLU A 408 4.28 -3.56 1.11
CA GLU A 408 5.56 -2.99 1.53
C GLU A 408 5.69 -2.92 3.06
N TRP A 409 6.76 -3.53 3.57
CA TRP A 409 7.18 -3.44 4.97
C TRP A 409 8.33 -2.45 5.18
N TYR A 410 8.95 -1.96 4.10
CA TYR A 410 10.07 -1.01 4.14
C TYR A 410 11.19 -1.46 5.10
N VAL A 411 11.62 -2.71 4.95
CA VAL A 411 12.69 -3.33 5.75
C VAL A 411 14.07 -2.87 5.23
N PHE A 412 14.40 -1.61 5.48
CA PHE A 412 15.69 -1.01 5.14
C PHE A 412 16.18 -0.10 6.27
N GLY A 413 17.48 0.24 6.26
CA GLY A 413 18.10 1.07 7.31
C GLY A 413 17.84 0.54 8.72
N MET A 414 17.41 1.41 9.65
CA MET A 414 17.16 1.01 11.06
C MET A 414 16.22 -0.20 11.19
N ILE A 415 15.18 -0.31 10.35
CA ILE A 415 14.24 -1.43 10.43
C ILE A 415 14.95 -2.74 10.07
N TYR A 416 15.80 -2.72 9.05
CA TYR A 416 16.63 -3.88 8.70
C TYR A 416 17.54 -4.28 9.88
N THR A 417 18.25 -3.32 10.47
CA THR A 417 19.14 -3.58 11.63
C THR A 417 18.38 -4.23 12.78
N LYS A 418 17.20 -3.71 13.14
CA LYS A 418 16.36 -4.29 14.20
C LYS A 418 15.87 -5.69 13.87
N VAL A 419 15.48 -5.94 12.62
CA VAL A 419 15.11 -7.30 12.18
C VAL A 419 16.30 -8.23 12.31
N GLU A 420 17.48 -7.82 11.85
CA GLU A 420 18.71 -8.63 11.93
C GLU A 420 19.09 -8.96 13.39
N GLU A 421 18.99 -7.99 14.31
CA GLU A 421 19.18 -8.22 15.75
C GLU A 421 18.21 -9.27 16.31
N LYS A 422 16.93 -9.18 15.94
CA LYS A 422 15.90 -10.16 16.35
C LYS A 422 16.14 -11.53 15.73
N VAL A 423 16.59 -11.60 14.49
CA VAL A 423 16.95 -12.87 13.83
C VAL A 423 18.15 -13.49 14.55
N LYS A 424 19.18 -12.70 14.90
CA LYS A 424 20.34 -13.19 15.64
C LYS A 424 19.94 -13.78 17.00
N GLN A 425 19.05 -13.11 17.73
CA GLN A 425 18.50 -13.65 18.98
C GLN A 425 17.75 -14.96 18.74
N LYS A 426 16.81 -14.99 17.78
CA LYS A 426 16.00 -16.18 17.52
C LYS A 426 16.78 -17.36 16.94
N LEU A 427 17.92 -17.13 16.27
CA LEU A 427 18.82 -18.21 15.86
C LEU A 427 19.31 -19.00 17.09
N GLN A 428 19.73 -18.29 18.14
CA GLN A 428 20.15 -18.90 19.40
C GLN A 428 19.00 -19.65 20.07
N ASP A 429 17.82 -19.02 20.17
CA ASP A 429 16.62 -19.63 20.78
C ASP A 429 16.17 -20.93 20.07
N ASN A 430 16.45 -21.04 18.77
CA ASN A 430 16.08 -22.20 17.95
C ASN A 430 17.23 -23.20 17.73
N ASN A 431 18.37 -23.03 18.40
CA ASN A 431 19.58 -23.85 18.22
C ASN A 431 20.04 -23.93 16.74
N LEU A 432 19.91 -22.84 16.01
CA LEU A 432 20.42 -22.69 14.64
C LEU A 432 21.80 -22.01 14.66
N PRO A 433 22.70 -22.34 13.72
CA PRO A 433 24.02 -21.71 13.68
C PRO A 433 23.92 -20.20 13.44
N GLU A 434 24.61 -19.41 14.27
CA GLU A 434 24.68 -17.95 14.10
C GLU A 434 25.31 -17.56 12.76
N SER A 435 26.18 -18.42 12.20
CA SER A 435 26.80 -18.22 10.89
C SER A 435 25.79 -18.09 9.75
N PHE A 436 24.55 -18.57 9.91
CA PHE A 436 23.54 -18.51 8.86
C PHE A 436 23.25 -17.08 8.38
N LEU A 437 23.39 -16.07 9.25
CA LEU A 437 23.25 -14.67 8.83
C LEU A 437 24.33 -14.20 7.84
N GLY A 438 25.52 -14.79 7.92
CA GLY A 438 26.62 -14.52 7.00
C GLY A 438 26.62 -15.46 5.79
N ASP A 439 26.34 -16.74 6.03
CA ASP A 439 26.34 -17.79 5.01
C ASP A 439 25.14 -17.65 4.05
N PHE A 440 23.99 -17.23 4.58
CA PHE A 440 22.70 -17.15 3.87
C PHE A 440 22.01 -15.80 4.17
N PRO A 441 22.57 -14.67 3.72
CA PRO A 441 22.01 -13.35 3.98
C PRO A 441 20.59 -13.22 3.43
N PHE A 442 19.62 -13.00 4.31
CA PHE A 442 18.21 -12.87 3.94
C PHE A 442 17.92 -11.59 3.17
N THR A 443 16.88 -11.62 2.34
CA THR A 443 16.30 -10.45 1.67
C THR A 443 14.79 -10.43 1.92
N VAL A 444 14.23 -9.24 2.14
CA VAL A 444 12.78 -9.03 2.18
C VAL A 444 12.41 -8.09 1.04
N CYS A 445 11.36 -8.41 0.29
CA CYS A 445 10.81 -7.51 -0.72
C CYS A 445 9.29 -7.66 -0.82
N SER A 446 8.62 -6.64 -1.34
CA SER A 446 7.21 -6.78 -1.71
C SER A 446 7.05 -7.53 -3.02
N VAL A 447 5.84 -8.04 -3.25
CA VAL A 447 5.43 -8.58 -4.55
C VAL A 447 5.56 -7.57 -5.70
N ASP A 448 5.44 -6.28 -5.39
CA ASP A 448 5.61 -5.21 -6.39
C ASP A 448 7.04 -5.19 -6.94
N THR A 449 8.01 -5.38 -6.05
CA THR A 449 9.41 -5.53 -6.44
C THR A 449 9.67 -6.92 -7.06
N PHE A 450 9.06 -7.97 -6.52
CA PHE A 450 9.25 -9.35 -6.97
C PHE A 450 8.91 -9.56 -8.46
N GLU A 451 7.81 -8.97 -8.94
CA GLU A 451 7.36 -9.10 -10.33
C GLU A 451 8.39 -8.63 -11.37
N GLY A 452 9.15 -7.58 -11.06
CA GLY A 452 10.26 -7.13 -11.88
C GLY A 452 11.55 -7.90 -11.62
N PHE A 453 11.81 -8.21 -10.35
CA PHE A 453 12.98 -8.96 -9.89
C PHE A 453 13.09 -10.34 -10.57
N ILE A 454 12.00 -11.10 -10.63
CA ILE A 454 12.00 -12.44 -11.23
C ILE A 454 12.33 -12.42 -12.73
N GLN A 455 11.85 -11.41 -13.46
CA GLN A 455 12.18 -11.21 -14.87
C GLN A 455 13.66 -10.85 -15.05
N LEU A 456 14.24 -10.13 -14.08
CA LEU A 456 15.65 -9.81 -14.08
C LEU A 456 16.51 -11.05 -13.81
N ILE A 457 16.18 -11.88 -12.80
CA ILE A 457 16.99 -13.06 -12.50
C ILE A 457 16.98 -14.07 -13.66
N GLU A 458 15.85 -14.23 -14.33
CA GLU A 458 15.75 -15.13 -15.49
C GLU A 458 16.69 -14.72 -16.63
N ASN A 459 16.92 -13.41 -16.78
CA ASN A 459 17.79 -12.88 -17.82
C ASN A 459 19.26 -12.76 -17.38
N ALA A 460 19.51 -12.44 -16.11
CA ALA A 460 20.83 -12.08 -15.60
C ALA A 460 21.52 -13.18 -14.79
N GLY A 461 20.77 -14.17 -14.30
CA GLY A 461 21.21 -15.19 -13.34
C GLY A 461 21.04 -14.73 -11.89
N ILE A 462 20.74 -15.68 -11.00
CA ILE A 462 20.46 -15.45 -9.58
C ILE A 462 21.68 -14.81 -8.90
N GLU A 463 22.86 -15.42 -9.06
CA GLU A 463 24.08 -14.98 -8.37
C GLU A 463 24.45 -13.54 -8.72
N LYS A 464 24.35 -13.19 -10.01
CA LYS A 464 24.70 -11.86 -10.51
C LYS A 464 23.87 -10.76 -9.85
N VAL A 465 22.59 -11.03 -9.62
CA VAL A 465 21.67 -10.07 -8.99
C VAL A 465 21.81 -10.10 -7.47
N MET A 466 21.73 -11.28 -6.86
CA MET A 466 21.66 -11.41 -5.40
C MET A 466 22.99 -11.06 -4.71
N SER A 467 24.14 -11.31 -5.34
CA SER A 467 25.43 -10.90 -4.79
C SER A 467 25.54 -9.38 -4.57
N LYS A 468 24.85 -8.56 -5.36
CA LYS A 468 24.75 -7.11 -5.12
C LYS A 468 23.95 -6.83 -3.85
N LYS A 469 22.73 -7.37 -3.77
CA LYS A 469 21.83 -7.18 -2.63
C LYS A 469 22.40 -7.63 -1.29
N THR A 470 23.27 -8.64 -1.27
CA THR A 470 23.74 -9.27 -0.03
C THR A 470 25.08 -8.74 0.48
N THR A 471 25.67 -7.75 -0.20
CA THR A 471 26.97 -7.15 0.19
C THR A 471 26.79 -5.74 0.75
N MET A 472 27.67 -5.32 1.65
CA MET A 472 27.62 -3.95 2.18
C MET A 472 28.04 -2.92 1.12
N PRO A 473 27.40 -1.73 1.05
CA PRO A 473 26.32 -1.25 1.93
C PRO A 473 24.90 -1.67 1.49
N GLU A 474 24.74 -2.28 0.32
CA GLU A 474 23.44 -2.59 -0.30
C GLU A 474 22.60 -3.64 0.46
N LYS A 475 23.22 -4.39 1.37
CA LYS A 475 22.57 -5.30 2.31
C LYS A 475 21.45 -4.62 3.12
N GLU A 476 21.62 -3.36 3.48
CA GLU A 476 20.62 -2.61 4.24
C GLU A 476 19.63 -1.84 3.37
N TYR A 477 19.81 -1.85 2.05
CA TYR A 477 18.95 -1.11 1.11
C TYR A 477 17.76 -1.96 0.70
N ASP A 478 16.67 -1.27 0.39
CA ASP A 478 15.50 -1.86 -0.26
C ASP A 478 15.91 -2.52 -1.59
N LEU A 479 15.34 -3.69 -1.90
CA LEU A 479 15.71 -4.45 -3.10
C LEU A 479 15.48 -3.63 -4.37
N MET A 480 14.37 -2.89 -4.49
CA MET A 480 14.09 -2.09 -5.69
C MET A 480 15.14 -1.01 -5.92
N VAL A 481 15.71 -0.44 -4.84
CA VAL A 481 16.81 0.53 -4.93
C VAL A 481 18.07 -0.14 -5.48
N VAL A 482 18.42 -1.33 -4.98
CA VAL A 482 19.58 -2.09 -5.47
C VAL A 482 19.41 -2.44 -6.96
N LEU A 483 18.21 -2.88 -7.36
CA LEU A 483 17.91 -3.21 -8.74
C LEU A 483 18.01 -1.99 -9.66
N LYS A 484 17.46 -0.83 -9.24
CA LYS A 484 17.58 0.41 -10.01
C LYS A 484 19.01 0.92 -10.12
N ASN A 485 19.82 0.77 -9.06
CA ASN A 485 21.20 1.25 -9.07
C ASN A 485 22.10 0.41 -9.97
N ASN A 486 21.89 -0.92 -10.00
CA ASN A 486 22.80 -1.85 -10.66
C ASN A 486 22.28 -2.39 -12.00
N PHE A 487 20.96 -2.37 -12.23
CA PHE A 487 20.29 -3.03 -13.35
C PHE A 487 19.17 -2.16 -13.95
N ASN A 488 19.32 -0.83 -13.95
CA ASN A 488 18.29 0.11 -14.38
C ASN A 488 17.75 -0.18 -15.80
N GLU A 489 18.64 -0.48 -16.74
CA GLU A 489 18.27 -0.70 -18.14
C GLU A 489 17.55 -2.02 -18.35
N GLU A 490 17.88 -3.05 -17.57
CA GLU A 490 17.16 -4.32 -17.54
C GLU A 490 15.81 -4.17 -16.85
N MET A 491 15.72 -3.43 -15.74
CA MET A 491 14.46 -3.15 -15.05
C MET A 491 13.46 -2.41 -15.95
N LYS A 492 13.92 -1.47 -16.79
CA LYS A 492 13.07 -0.80 -17.79
C LYS A 492 12.51 -1.73 -18.87
N LYS A 493 13.11 -2.91 -19.07
CA LYS A 493 12.66 -3.91 -20.06
C LYS A 493 11.67 -4.92 -19.48
N THR A 494 11.42 -4.89 -18.17
CA THR A 494 10.41 -5.74 -17.54
C THR A 494 9.04 -5.45 -18.14
N LYS A 495 8.24 -6.50 -18.29
CA LYS A 495 6.93 -6.44 -18.94
C LYS A 495 5.82 -6.67 -17.92
N PHE A 496 4.62 -6.19 -18.26
CA PHE A 496 3.42 -6.57 -17.54
C PHE A 496 3.05 -8.01 -17.90
N LEU A 497 3.22 -8.92 -16.93
CA LEU A 497 3.04 -10.36 -17.14
C LEU A 497 1.60 -10.77 -17.43
N PHE A 498 0.60 -10.01 -16.99
CA PHE A 498 -0.80 -10.43 -17.01
C PHE A 498 -1.71 -9.47 -17.79
N GLU A 499 -1.23 -8.94 -18.91
CA GLU A 499 -1.99 -8.01 -19.77
C GLU A 499 -3.32 -8.62 -20.26
N GLU A 500 -3.32 -9.89 -20.68
CA GLU A 500 -4.54 -10.58 -21.10
C GLU A 500 -5.56 -10.77 -19.97
N ASP A 501 -5.11 -10.98 -18.73
CA ASP A 501 -6.00 -11.09 -17.57
C ASP A 501 -6.60 -9.73 -17.22
N PHE A 502 -5.83 -8.65 -17.37
CA PHE A 502 -6.32 -7.29 -17.20
C PHE A 502 -7.45 -6.96 -18.20
N GLU A 503 -7.28 -7.31 -19.48
CA GLU A 503 -8.30 -7.10 -20.51
C GLU A 503 -9.61 -7.86 -20.22
N LYS A 504 -9.55 -8.98 -19.49
CA LYS A 504 -10.74 -9.74 -19.07
C LYS A 504 -11.47 -9.09 -17.89
N ILE A 505 -10.77 -8.33 -17.04
CA ILE A 505 -11.39 -7.62 -15.90
C ILE A 505 -12.27 -6.47 -16.41
N LEU A 506 -11.81 -5.75 -17.44
CA LEU A 506 -12.55 -4.65 -18.04
C LEU A 506 -12.58 -4.82 -19.57
N PRO A 507 -13.63 -5.46 -20.13
CA PRO A 507 -13.71 -5.70 -21.56
C PRO A 507 -13.64 -4.40 -22.38
N LYS A 508 -12.95 -4.46 -23.53
CA LYS A 508 -12.68 -3.27 -24.36
C LYS A 508 -13.90 -2.45 -24.77
N LYS A 509 -15.09 -3.07 -24.80
CA LYS A 509 -16.35 -2.41 -25.13
C LYS A 509 -16.80 -1.34 -24.11
N TYR A 510 -16.15 -1.25 -22.96
CA TYR A 510 -16.50 -0.31 -21.88
C TYR A 510 -15.40 0.72 -21.57
N TYR A 511 -14.32 0.79 -22.36
CA TYR A 511 -13.30 1.84 -22.23
C TYR A 511 -13.76 3.19 -22.81
#